data_AF-A0A3B9FK84-F1
#
_entry.id   AF-A0A3B9FK84-F1
#
_cell.length_a   1.000
_cell.length_b   1.000
_cell.length_c   1.000
_cell.angle_alpha   90.00
_cell.angle_beta   90.00
_cell.angle_gamma   90.00
#
_symmetry.space_group_name_H-M   'P 1'
#
loop_
_entity.id
_entity.type
_entity.pdbx_description
1 polymer ?
#
loop_
_entity_poly.entity_id
_entity_poly.type
_entity_poly.pdbx_seq_one_letter_code
_entity_poly.pdbx_strand_id
1 'polypeptide(L)' 'MKTVYFAYGSNMNLGQMADRCPGSVIGPLARLEGWSYFINGRGYAGIEERPGGFVLGCLWTLD' A
#
# COMPACT_ATOMS: atom_id res chain seq x y z
N MET A 1 11.42 7.13 -14.61
CA MET A 1 10.60 5.98 -15.06
C MET A 1 9.55 5.83 -13.98
N LYS A 2 8.26 5.92 -14.32
CA LYS A 2 7.20 5.95 -13.30
C LYS A 2 7.10 4.61 -12.57
N THR A 3 7.12 4.65 -11.24
CA THR A 3 7.09 3.46 -10.38
C THR A 3 5.69 3.24 -9.83
N VAL A 4 5.17 2.01 -9.94
CA VAL A 4 3.90 1.63 -9.32
C VAL A 4 4.14 1.16 -7.90
N TYR A 5 3.44 1.78 -6.94
CA TYR A 5 3.57 1.51 -5.51
C TYR A 5 2.25 1.01 -4.94
N PHE A 6 2.24 -0.20 -4.38
CA PHE A 6 1.07 -0.77 -3.69
C PHE A 6 1.08 -0.36 -2.21
N ALA A 7 0.13 0.48 -1.82
CA ALA A 7 -0.07 0.90 -0.44
C ALA A 7 -1.13 0.02 0.25
N TYR A 8 -0.78 -0.49 1.42
CA TYR A 8 -1.63 -1.37 2.25
C TYR A 8 -1.73 -0.88 3.71
N GLY A 9 -1.41 0.39 3.95
CA GLY A 9 -1.35 1.00 5.28
C GLY A 9 -1.58 2.50 5.22
N SER A 10 -0.89 3.28 6.07
CA SER A 10 -1.11 4.73 6.19
C SER A 10 -0.89 5.52 4.89
N ASN A 11 -0.06 5.01 3.97
CA ASN A 11 0.12 5.57 2.62
C ASN A 11 -1.11 5.40 1.70
N MET A 12 -2.20 4.74 2.15
CA MET A 12 -3.50 4.78 1.46
C MET A 12 -4.26 6.08 1.73
N ASN A 13 -3.90 6.82 2.79
CA ASN A 13 -4.52 8.10 3.09
C ASN A 13 -4.02 9.17 2.11
N LEU A 14 -4.95 9.78 1.35
CA LEU A 14 -4.62 10.74 0.31
C LEU A 14 -3.85 11.96 0.85
N GLY A 15 -4.23 12.49 2.01
CA GLY A 15 -3.56 13.66 2.62
C GLY A 15 -2.13 13.33 3.04
N GLN A 16 -1.94 12.23 3.78
CA GLN A 16 -0.60 11.79 4.18
C GLN A 16 0.28 11.49 2.96
N MET A 17 -0.29 10.94 1.89
CA MET A 17 0.48 10.62 0.70
C MET A 17 0.84 11.86 -0.11
N ALA A 18 -0.05 12.85 -0.19
CA ALA A 18 0.26 14.15 -0.79
C ALA A 18 1.40 14.87 -0.05
N ASP A 19 1.42 14.81 1.28
CA ASP A 19 2.48 15.41 2.10
C ASP A 19 3.81 14.66 1.99
N ARG A 20 3.79 13.32 1.98
CA ARG A 20 4.99 12.47 1.95
C ARG A 20 5.60 12.33 0.57
N CYS A 21 4.76 12.29 -0.46
CA CYS A 21 5.16 12.12 -1.85
C CYS A 21 4.38 13.08 -2.76
N PRO A 22 4.76 14.37 -2.78
CA PRO A 22 4.15 15.36 -3.66
C PRO A 22 4.26 14.93 -5.12
N GLY A 23 3.16 15.06 -5.87
CA GLY A 23 3.09 14.66 -7.28
C GLY A 23 2.69 13.19 -7.49
N SER A 24 2.60 12.38 -6.44
CA SER A 24 2.06 11.02 -6.55
C SER A 24 0.62 11.03 -7.09
N VAL A 25 0.31 10.09 -7.98
CA VAL A 25 -1.00 9.99 -8.63
C VAL A 25 -1.72 8.75 -8.12
N ILE A 26 -2.95 8.95 -7.61
CA ILE A 26 -3.80 7.85 -7.13
C ILE A 26 -4.25 6.97 -8.30
N GLY A 27 -4.04 5.67 -8.17
CA GLY A 27 -4.51 4.63 -9.07
C GLY A 27 -5.71 3.86 -8.50
N PRO A 28 -6.05 2.70 -9.10
CA PRO A 28 -7.18 1.90 -8.64
C PRO A 28 -6.89 1.23 -7.29
N LEU A 29 -7.98 0.81 -6.63
CA LEU A 29 -7.89 -0.20 -5.58
C LEU A 29 -7.38 -1.51 -6.19
N ALA A 30 -6.57 -2.24 -5.42
CA ALA A 30 -5.93 -3.46 -5.88
C ALA A 30 -5.97 -4.55 -4.79
N ARG A 31 -5.91 -5.80 -5.25
CA ARG A 31 -5.82 -7.00 -4.43
C ARG A 31 -4.48 -7.68 -4.71
N LEU A 32 -3.69 -7.89 -3.67
CA LEU A 32 -2.42 -8.60 -3.73
C LEU A 32 -2.60 -10.02 -3.18
N GLU A 33 -2.60 -11.02 -4.06
CA GLU A 33 -2.76 -12.43 -3.70
C GLU A 33 -1.48 -13.01 -3.09
N GLY A 34 -1.62 -13.99 -2.20
CA GLY A 34 -0.50 -14.70 -1.57
C GLY A 34 0.09 -13.98 -0.35
N TRP A 35 -0.62 -12.99 0.20
CA TRP A 35 -0.15 -12.18 1.33
C TRP A 35 -1.20 -12.09 2.45
N SER A 36 -0.74 -11.89 3.67
CA SER A 36 -1.57 -11.57 4.84
C SER A 36 -1.15 -10.25 5.45
N TYR A 37 -2.12 -9.49 5.93
CA TYR A 37 -1.89 -8.23 6.65
C TYR A 37 -1.75 -8.47 8.15
N PHE A 38 -0.89 -7.69 8.79
CA PHE A 38 -0.79 -7.64 10.25
C PHE A 38 -0.42 -6.24 10.76
N ILE A 39 -0.66 -6.00 12.05
CA ILE A 39 -0.10 -4.88 12.80
C ILE A 39 0.98 -5.44 13.73
N ASN A 40 2.22 -4.96 13.58
CA ASN A 40 3.30 -5.40 14.45
C ASN A 40 3.16 -4.80 15.87
N GLY A 41 3.97 -5.27 16.82
CA GLY A 41 3.95 -4.79 18.21
C GLY A 41 4.27 -3.30 18.39
N ARG A 42 4.70 -2.59 17.34
CA ARG A 42 4.93 -1.14 17.33
C ARG A 42 3.77 -0.35 16.68
N GLY A 43 2.69 -1.01 16.28
CA GLY A 43 1.52 -0.37 15.68
C GLY A 43 1.65 -0.11 14.17
N TYR A 44 2.68 -0.64 13.50
CA TYR A 44 2.85 -0.46 12.06
C TYR A 44 2.24 -1.61 11.26
N ALA A 45 1.63 -1.25 10.13
CA ALA A 45 1.19 -2.18 9.11
C ALA A 45 2.37 -2.94 8.49
N GLY A 46 2.22 -4.25 8.37
CA GLY A 46 3.11 -5.13 7.63
C GLY A 46 2.31 -6.14 6.81
N ILE A 47 2.98 -6.75 5.83
CA ILE A 47 2.46 -7.90 5.10
C ILE A 47 3.50 -9.01 5.09
N GLU A 48 3.03 -10.25 5.16
CA GLU A 48 3.86 -11.46 5.06
C GLU A 48 3.27 -12.44 4.06
N GLU A 49 4.11 -13.28 3.45
CA GLU A 49 3.66 -14.29 2.51
C GLU A 49 2.73 -15.28 3.20
N ARG A 50 1.58 -15.50 2.59
CA ARG A 50 0.58 -16.46 3.06
C ARG A 50 -0.16 -17.05 1.85
N PRO A 51 0.15 -18.30 1.46
CA PRO A 51 -0.58 -18.98 0.40
C PRO A 51 -2.10 -18.98 0.66
N GLY A 52 -2.87 -18.58 -0.36
CA GLY A 52 -4.33 -18.44 -0.28
C GLY A 52 -4.84 -17.20 0.46
N GLY A 53 -3.95 -16.39 1.05
CA GLY A 53 -4.27 -15.08 1.60
C GLY A 53 -4.34 -13.99 0.53
N PHE A 54 -4.90 -12.84 0.90
CA PHE A 54 -4.80 -11.63 0.09
C PHE A 54 -4.81 -10.37 0.96
N VAL A 55 -4.26 -9.29 0.42
CA VAL A 55 -4.32 -7.94 1.02
C VAL A 55 -4.96 -6.97 0.04
N LEU A 56 -5.87 -6.13 0.54
CA LEU A 56 -6.44 -5.03 -0.24
C LEU A 56 -5.62 -3.76 -0.01
N GLY A 57 -5.46 -2.97 -1.06
CA GLY A 57 -4.72 -1.72 -1.02
C GLY A 57 -5.10 -0.79 -2.17
N CYS A 58 -4.34 0.28 -2.34
CA CYS A 58 -4.43 1.14 -3.52
C CYS A 58 -3.08 1.22 -4.22
N LEU A 59 -3.11 1.45 -5.53
CA LEU A 59 -1.91 1.74 -6.29
C LEU A 59 -1.66 3.24 -6.34
N TRP A 60 -0.39 3.61 -6.24
CA TRP A 60 0.10 4.94 -6.54
C TRP A 60 1.07 4.86 -7.70
N THR A 61 1.07 5.89 -8.54
CA THR A 61 2.17 6.13 -9.47
C THR A 61 3.07 7.19 -8.87
N LEU A 62 4.33 6.82 -8.64
CA LEU A 62 5.39 7.68 -8.12
C LEU A 62 6.31 8.09 -9.28
N ASP A 63 6.85 9.30 -9.23
CA ASP A 63 7.77 9.84 -10.24
C ASP A 63 9.24 9.42 -9.98
#